data_AF-A0A6G9SPP4-F1
#
_entry.id   AF-A0A6G9SPP4-F1
#
_cell.length_a   1.000
_cell.length_b   1.000
_cell.length_c   1.000
_cell.angle_alpha   90.00
_cell.angle_beta   90.00
_cell.angle_gamma   90.00
#
_symmetry.space_group_name_H-M   'P 1'
#
loop_
_entity.id
_entity.type
_entity.pdbx_description
1 polymer ?
#
loop_
_entity_poly.entity_id
_entity_poly.type
_entity_poly.pdbx_seq_one_letter_code
_entity_poly.pdbx_strand_id
1 'polypeptide(L)'
;MSKLIFVILNKQQQREKDQEIKKQKKERDAIDKARQRAEEAAERENLHQQELDIVRQEIKEAEEEKRKQLEIKIQELERQVIEDRIDKENAISESRRLKSGYVYVVSNIGSLGRDVYRICMTSRGDEYIKEMNPNVPFQFDIHFKIYSEDASDTLQQLHQLFDDKRVNIVNSRRDFFKVSMDEIEQAVKAIKKKTGLLRIDEFEQAPQAYEYRQTLAIRKKNQQASASNTFSEVDEIA
;
A
#
# COMPACT_ATOMS: atom_id res chain seq x y z
N MET A 1 20.11 -16.72 -31.51
CA MET A 1 18.81 -16.57 -30.79
C MET A 1 18.90 -15.82 -29.47
N SER A 2 19.97 -15.93 -28.65
CA SER A 2 20.09 -15.21 -27.35
C SER A 2 20.02 -13.68 -27.37
N LYS A 3 20.64 -12.98 -28.35
CA LYS A 3 20.63 -11.51 -28.38
C LYS A 3 19.25 -10.91 -28.64
N LEU A 4 18.43 -11.54 -29.50
CA LEU A 4 17.11 -11.04 -29.85
C LEU A 4 16.13 -11.18 -28.67
N ILE A 5 16.17 -12.33 -27.98
CA ILE A 5 15.37 -12.59 -26.78
C ILE A 5 15.75 -11.60 -25.67
N PHE A 6 17.05 -11.35 -25.46
CA PHE A 6 17.54 -10.36 -24.49
C PHE A 6 17.05 -8.92 -24.80
N VAL A 7 17.09 -8.52 -26.08
CA VAL A 7 16.58 -7.21 -26.50
C VAL A 7 15.06 -7.09 -26.32
N ILE A 8 14.30 -8.15 -26.61
CA ILE A 8 12.84 -8.16 -26.41
C ILE A 8 12.48 -8.08 -24.92
N LEU A 9 13.14 -8.88 -24.06
CA LEU A 9 12.95 -8.87 -22.61
C LEU A 9 13.27 -7.50 -22.00
N ASN A 10 14.37 -6.87 -22.41
CA ASN A 10 14.72 -5.52 -21.94
C ASN A 10 13.71 -4.48 -22.39
N LYS A 11 13.21 -4.58 -23.64
CA LYS A 11 12.22 -3.64 -24.17
C LYS A 11 10.85 -3.79 -23.50
N GLN A 12 10.45 -5.01 -23.14
CA GLN A 12 9.25 -5.26 -22.34
C GLN A 12 9.41 -4.74 -20.91
N GLN A 13 10.51 -5.07 -20.22
CA GLN A 13 10.77 -4.53 -18.89
C GLN A 13 10.82 -3.01 -18.87
N GLN A 14 11.41 -2.38 -19.88
CA GLN A 14 11.48 -0.92 -19.94
C GLN A 14 10.09 -0.30 -20.09
N ARG A 15 9.24 -0.86 -20.97
CA ARG A 15 7.85 -0.40 -21.16
C ARG A 15 7.01 -0.55 -19.88
N GLU A 16 7.12 -1.67 -19.19
CA GLU A 16 6.43 -1.90 -17.91
C GLU A 16 6.90 -0.89 -16.85
N LYS A 17 8.21 -0.65 -16.76
CA LYS A 17 8.78 0.35 -15.85
C LYS A 17 8.27 1.76 -16.17
N ASP A 18 8.23 2.14 -17.44
CA ASP A 18 7.80 3.48 -17.86
C ASP A 18 6.30 3.70 -17.57
N GLN A 19 5.47 2.68 -17.80
CA GLN A 19 4.03 2.73 -17.47
C GLN A 19 3.79 2.87 -15.97
N GLU A 20 4.51 2.10 -15.16
CA GLU A 20 4.37 2.15 -13.71
C GLU A 20 4.88 3.48 -13.13
N ILE A 21 6.02 4.00 -13.61
CA ILE A 21 6.52 5.32 -13.22
C ILE A 21 5.50 6.41 -13.56
N LYS A 22 4.87 6.34 -14.74
CA LYS A 22 3.83 7.30 -15.14
C LYS A 22 2.60 7.22 -14.22
N LYS A 23 2.21 6.01 -13.82
CA LYS A 23 1.09 5.79 -12.89
C LYS A 23 1.41 6.35 -11.50
N GLN A 24 2.57 6.02 -10.94
CA GLN A 24 3.03 6.53 -9.65
C GLN A 24 3.14 8.04 -9.63
N LYS A 25 3.65 8.64 -10.71
CA LYS A 25 3.71 10.10 -10.85
C LYS A 25 2.30 10.71 -10.81
N LYS A 26 1.36 10.16 -11.57
CA LYS A 26 -0.02 10.65 -11.59
C LYS A 26 -0.70 10.55 -10.22
N GLU A 27 -0.47 9.47 -9.48
CA GLU A 27 -1.00 9.28 -8.13
C GLU A 27 -0.40 10.29 -7.14
N ARG A 28 0.92 10.51 -7.20
CA ARG A 28 1.60 11.55 -6.40
C ARG A 28 1.09 12.95 -6.72
N ASP A 29 1.00 13.30 -8.00
CA ASP A 29 0.51 14.62 -8.45
C ASP A 29 -0.93 14.86 -7.95
N ALA A 30 -1.77 13.83 -7.91
CA ALA A 30 -3.14 13.94 -7.38
C ALA A 30 -3.18 14.16 -5.86
N ILE A 31 -2.33 13.46 -5.11
CA ILE A 31 -2.21 13.64 -3.65
C ILE A 31 -1.69 15.03 -3.32
N ASP A 32 -0.65 15.49 -4.03
CA ASP A 32 -0.06 16.81 -3.83
C ASP A 32 -1.05 17.93 -4.16
N LYS A 33 -1.82 17.77 -5.25
CA LYS A 33 -2.88 18.72 -5.61
C LYS A 33 -3.98 18.80 -4.55
N ALA A 34 -4.43 17.66 -4.01
CA ALA A 34 -5.42 17.64 -2.94
C ALA A 34 -4.88 18.31 -1.66
N ARG A 35 -3.60 18.10 -1.35
CA ARG A 35 -2.92 18.76 -0.22
C ARG A 35 -2.85 20.26 -0.40
N GLN A 36 -2.39 20.72 -1.57
CA GLN A 36 -2.29 22.14 -1.89
C GLN A 36 -3.66 22.82 -1.80
N ARG A 37 -4.72 22.19 -2.33
CA ARG A 37 -6.09 22.73 -2.22
C ARG A 37 -6.53 22.87 -0.76
N ALA A 38 -6.20 21.90 0.10
CA ALA A 38 -6.52 21.99 1.53
C ALA A 38 -5.76 23.13 2.23
N GLU A 39 -4.48 23.33 1.87
CA GLU A 39 -3.65 24.43 2.37
C GLU A 39 -4.22 25.79 1.93
N GLU A 40 -4.53 25.95 0.64
CA GLU A 40 -5.12 27.18 0.08
C GLU A 40 -6.50 27.49 0.70
N ALA A 41 -7.35 26.47 0.89
CA ALA A 41 -8.66 26.65 1.54
C ALA A 41 -8.52 27.05 3.01
N ALA A 42 -7.53 26.51 3.73
CA ALA A 42 -7.25 26.90 5.11
C ALA A 42 -6.74 28.35 5.20
N GLU A 43 -5.93 28.80 4.24
CA GLU A 43 -5.46 30.19 4.18
C GLU A 43 -6.63 31.15 3.93
N ARG A 44 -7.51 30.85 2.97
CA ARG A 44 -8.71 31.67 2.71
C ARG A 44 -9.65 31.71 3.92
N GLU A 45 -9.92 30.58 4.57
CA GLU A 45 -10.75 30.53 5.79
C GLU A 45 -10.19 31.46 6.86
N ASN A 46 -8.86 31.45 7.07
CA ASN A 46 -8.21 32.30 8.07
C ASN A 46 -8.31 33.79 7.70
N LEU A 47 -8.09 34.14 6.43
CA LEU A 47 -8.22 35.52 5.95
C LEU A 47 -9.66 36.05 6.13
N HIS A 48 -10.67 35.29 5.68
CA HIS A 48 -12.07 35.69 5.84
C HIS A 48 -12.49 35.75 7.32
N GLN A 49 -11.97 34.86 8.17
CA GLN A 49 -12.22 34.90 9.62
C GLN A 49 -11.62 36.15 10.27
N GLN A 50 -10.39 36.53 9.90
CA GLN A 50 -9.76 37.76 10.39
C GLN A 50 -10.53 39.01 9.95
N GLU A 51 -10.96 39.07 8.68
CA GLU A 51 -11.78 40.18 8.18
C GLU A 51 -13.12 40.24 8.91
N LEU A 52 -13.77 39.09 9.13
CA LEU A 52 -15.02 38.99 9.88
C LEU A 52 -14.87 39.53 11.31
N ASP A 53 -13.77 39.19 11.98
CA ASP A 53 -13.50 39.66 13.34
C ASP A 53 -13.31 41.18 13.40
N ILE A 54 -12.64 41.77 12.40
CA ILE A 54 -12.48 43.23 12.27
C ILE A 54 -13.84 43.90 12.07
N VAL A 55 -14.63 43.45 11.10
CA VAL A 55 -15.95 44.02 10.78
C VAL A 55 -16.91 43.91 11.98
N ARG A 56 -16.82 42.82 12.76
CA ARG A 56 -17.57 42.63 14.01
C ARG A 56 -17.15 43.59 15.13
N GLN A 57 -15.94 44.15 15.11
CA GLN A 57 -15.58 45.24 16.02
C GLN A 57 -16.11 46.57 15.50
N GLU A 58 -15.93 46.85 14.21
CA GLU A 58 -16.36 48.11 13.60
C GLU A 58 -17.86 48.38 13.75
N ILE A 59 -18.69 47.34 13.64
CA ILE A 59 -20.14 47.46 13.76
C ILE A 59 -20.61 47.94 15.14
N LYS A 60 -19.83 47.70 16.20
CA LYS A 60 -20.21 48.09 17.58
C LYS A 60 -20.21 49.61 17.76
N GLU A 61 -19.42 50.32 16.95
CA GLU A 61 -19.24 51.77 17.01
C GLU A 61 -19.90 52.48 15.81
N ALA A 62 -20.60 51.74 14.95
CA ALA A 62 -21.15 52.27 13.69
C ALA A 62 -22.53 52.93 13.86
N GLU A 63 -22.73 54.03 13.14
CA GLU A 63 -24.04 54.69 12.97
C GLU A 63 -25.00 53.86 12.10
N GLU A 64 -26.29 54.16 12.16
CA GLU A 64 -27.39 53.30 11.69
C GLU A 64 -27.31 52.92 10.19
N GLU A 65 -26.90 53.84 9.32
CA GLU A 65 -26.77 53.55 7.88
C GLU A 65 -25.53 52.71 7.56
N LYS A 66 -24.38 53.01 8.21
CA LYS A 66 -23.15 52.22 8.08
C LYS A 66 -23.32 50.82 8.68
N ARG A 67 -24.10 50.71 9.76
CA ARG A 67 -24.40 49.46 10.44
C ARG A 67 -25.08 48.45 9.51
N LYS A 68 -26.09 48.86 8.73
CA LYS A 68 -26.75 47.97 7.75
C LYS A 68 -25.78 47.40 6.72
N GLN A 69 -24.85 48.23 6.24
CA GLN A 69 -23.83 47.78 5.27
C GLN A 69 -22.86 46.78 5.90
N LEU A 70 -22.44 47.02 7.15
CA LEU A 70 -21.59 46.10 7.90
C LEU A 70 -22.30 44.77 8.20
N GLU A 71 -23.61 44.78 8.49
CA GLU A 71 -24.40 43.56 8.69
C GLU A 71 -24.43 42.68 7.43
N ILE A 72 -24.62 43.28 6.26
CA ILE A 72 -24.57 42.56 4.98
C ILE A 72 -23.16 41.97 4.76
N LYS A 73 -22.11 42.74 5.05
CA LYS A 73 -20.73 42.28 4.91
C LYS A 73 -20.38 41.14 5.88
N ILE A 74 -20.89 41.20 7.12
CA ILE A 74 -20.77 40.11 8.10
C ILE A 74 -21.41 38.83 7.56
N GLN A 75 -22.63 38.90 7.04
CA GLN A 75 -23.32 37.72 6.49
C GLN A 75 -22.56 37.10 5.32
N GLU A 76 -22.02 37.94 4.43
CA GLU A 76 -21.19 37.48 3.31
C GLU A 76 -19.90 36.79 3.80
N LEU A 77 -19.18 37.40 4.75
CA LEU A 77 -17.95 36.82 5.30
C LEU A 77 -18.22 35.53 6.08
N GLU A 78 -19.31 35.46 6.84
CA GLU A 78 -19.73 34.23 7.52
C GLU A 78 -20.01 33.10 6.51
N ARG A 79 -20.65 33.42 5.38
CA ARG A 79 -20.85 32.45 4.29
C ARG A 79 -19.52 31.98 3.71
N GLN A 80 -18.61 32.91 3.41
CA GLN A 80 -17.30 32.59 2.84
C GLN A 80 -16.44 31.71 3.77
N VAL A 81 -16.43 31.99 5.08
CA VAL A 81 -15.75 31.15 6.09
C VAL A 81 -16.30 29.72 6.08
N ILE A 82 -17.62 29.56 6.02
CA ILE A 82 -18.25 28.23 5.96
C ILE A 82 -17.89 27.51 4.66
N GLU A 83 -17.95 28.20 3.51
CA GLU A 83 -17.60 27.64 2.20
C GLU A 83 -16.13 27.17 2.17
N ASP A 84 -15.18 27.97 2.67
CA ASP A 84 -13.76 27.60 2.72
C ASP A 84 -13.50 26.43 3.68
N ARG A 85 -14.20 26.40 4.83
CA ARG A 85 -14.11 25.26 5.76
C ARG A 85 -14.56 23.97 5.10
N ILE A 86 -15.68 23.99 4.37
CA ILE A 86 -16.20 22.83 3.64
C ILE A 86 -15.21 22.41 2.53
N ASP A 87 -14.66 23.36 1.78
CA ASP A 87 -13.65 23.08 0.73
C ASP A 87 -12.41 22.42 1.32
N LYS A 88 -11.90 22.94 2.45
CA LYS A 88 -10.78 22.38 3.19
C LYS A 88 -11.05 20.95 3.65
N GLU A 89 -12.20 20.69 4.29
CA GLU A 89 -12.58 19.35 4.74
C GLU A 89 -12.72 18.36 3.58
N ASN A 90 -13.31 18.79 2.46
CA ASN A 90 -13.42 17.99 1.25
C ASN A 90 -12.04 17.64 0.67
N ALA A 91 -11.13 18.61 0.59
CA ALA A 91 -9.77 18.39 0.10
C ALA A 91 -8.97 17.44 1.01
N ILE A 92 -9.12 17.56 2.34
CA ILE A 92 -8.51 16.62 3.31
C ILE A 92 -9.07 15.21 3.11
N SER A 93 -10.39 15.07 2.97
CA SER A 93 -11.05 13.78 2.73
C SER A 93 -10.59 13.14 1.43
N GLU A 94 -10.49 13.93 0.36
CA GLU A 94 -9.94 13.49 -0.92
C GLU A 94 -8.48 13.00 -0.78
N SER A 95 -7.63 13.75 -0.10
CA SER A 95 -6.24 13.36 0.16
C SER A 95 -6.15 12.03 0.91
N ARG A 96 -6.93 11.85 2.00
CA ARG A 96 -6.98 10.59 2.75
C ARG A 96 -7.43 9.43 1.87
N ARG A 97 -8.48 9.61 1.06
CA ARG A 97 -8.96 8.57 0.15
C ARG A 97 -7.89 8.14 -0.86
N LEU A 98 -7.14 9.10 -1.41
CA LEU A 98 -6.07 8.83 -2.38
C LEU A 98 -4.86 8.12 -1.76
N LYS A 99 -4.57 8.36 -0.48
CA LYS A 99 -3.46 7.75 0.26
C LYS A 99 -3.80 6.40 0.88
N SER A 100 -5.07 6.20 1.21
CA SER A 100 -5.53 4.99 1.87
C SER A 100 -5.47 3.76 0.97
N GLY A 101 -5.19 2.60 1.56
CA GLY A 101 -5.11 1.35 0.81
C GLY A 101 -4.68 0.18 1.68
N TYR A 102 -4.42 -0.95 1.00
CA TYR A 102 -4.01 -2.17 1.66
C TYR A 102 -2.54 -2.48 1.39
N VAL A 103 -1.82 -2.77 2.48
CA VAL A 103 -0.48 -3.35 2.47
C VAL A 103 -0.60 -4.83 2.77
N TYR A 104 0.04 -5.64 1.94
CA TYR A 104 0.06 -7.08 2.01
C TYR A 104 1.46 -7.60 2.30
N VAL A 105 1.52 -8.63 3.14
CA VAL A 105 2.71 -9.47 3.33
C VAL A 105 2.35 -10.86 2.83
N VAL A 106 3.09 -11.34 1.83
CA VAL A 106 2.80 -12.64 1.18
C VAL A 106 4.05 -13.50 1.02
N SER A 107 3.88 -14.81 1.00
CA SER A 107 4.98 -15.75 0.76
C SER A 107 4.64 -16.80 -0.29
N ASN A 108 5.68 -17.42 -0.84
CA ASN A 108 5.55 -18.57 -1.71
C ASN A 108 6.65 -19.56 -1.35
N ILE A 109 6.41 -20.37 -0.33
CA ILE A 109 7.45 -21.24 0.22
C ILE A 109 7.92 -22.31 -0.77
N GLY A 110 7.05 -22.72 -1.70
CA GLY A 110 7.37 -23.74 -2.68
C GLY A 110 8.38 -23.28 -3.74
N SER A 111 8.41 -21.97 -4.02
CA SER A 111 9.29 -21.39 -5.06
C SER A 111 10.43 -20.57 -4.47
N LEU A 112 10.19 -19.86 -3.36
CA LEU A 112 11.12 -18.89 -2.78
C LEU A 112 11.78 -19.41 -1.48
N GLY A 113 11.27 -20.50 -0.92
CA GLY A 113 11.70 -21.04 0.35
C GLY A 113 11.05 -20.36 1.57
N ARG A 114 11.41 -20.84 2.76
CA ARG A 114 10.91 -20.31 4.03
C ARG A 114 11.44 -18.91 4.31
N ASP A 115 10.72 -18.13 5.12
CA ASP A 115 11.13 -16.80 5.59
C ASP A 115 11.45 -15.81 4.47
N VAL A 116 10.86 -15.99 3.29
CA VAL A 116 10.95 -15.06 2.17
C VAL A 116 9.57 -14.48 1.92
N TYR A 117 9.44 -13.19 2.18
CA TYR A 117 8.18 -12.47 2.11
C TYR A 117 8.26 -11.33 1.10
N ARG A 118 7.18 -11.13 0.36
CA ARG A 118 6.96 -9.90 -0.40
C ARG A 118 6.09 -8.96 0.41
N ILE A 119 6.53 -7.71 0.55
CA ILE A 119 5.76 -6.65 1.18
C ILE A 119 5.36 -5.65 0.09
N CYS A 120 4.07 -5.51 -0.19
CA CYS A 120 3.58 -4.70 -1.30
C CYS A 120 2.22 -4.07 -0.99
N MET A 121 1.83 -3.05 -1.75
CA MET A 121 0.48 -2.48 -1.71
C MET A 121 -0.31 -2.89 -2.95
N THR A 122 -1.62 -3.08 -2.83
CA THR A 122 -2.52 -3.23 -3.98
C THR A 122 -3.90 -2.67 -3.69
N SER A 123 -4.57 -2.19 -4.73
CA SER A 123 -5.98 -1.79 -4.71
C SER A 123 -6.91 -2.84 -5.34
N ARG A 124 -6.37 -3.97 -5.83
CA ARG A 124 -7.10 -4.97 -6.61
C ARG A 124 -7.66 -6.15 -5.79
N GLY A 125 -7.45 -6.16 -4.48
CA GLY A 125 -7.94 -7.21 -3.58
C GLY A 125 -7.09 -8.48 -3.56
N ASP A 126 -7.61 -9.50 -2.89
CA ASP A 126 -6.86 -10.70 -2.47
C ASP A 126 -6.68 -11.70 -3.61
N GLU A 127 -7.66 -11.82 -4.51
CA GLU A 127 -7.60 -12.69 -5.69
C GLU A 127 -6.42 -12.30 -6.58
N TYR A 128 -6.22 -10.99 -6.82
CA TYR A 128 -5.08 -10.50 -7.57
C TYR A 128 -3.75 -10.87 -6.92
N ILE A 129 -3.68 -10.88 -5.59
CA ILE A 129 -2.45 -11.20 -4.84
C ILE A 129 -2.12 -12.69 -4.94
N LYS A 130 -3.11 -13.58 -4.80
CA LYS A 130 -2.92 -15.03 -4.91
C LYS A 130 -2.44 -15.44 -6.29
N GLU A 131 -2.90 -14.73 -7.32
CA GLU A 131 -2.50 -14.93 -8.72
C GLU A 131 -1.32 -14.03 -9.16
N MET A 132 -0.79 -13.20 -8.26
CA MET A 132 0.24 -12.23 -8.60
C MET A 132 1.55 -12.94 -8.95
N ASN A 133 2.17 -12.54 -10.06
CA ASN A 133 3.44 -13.02 -10.60
C ASN A 133 3.36 -14.45 -11.19
N PRO A 134 2.94 -14.60 -12.48
CA PRO A 134 2.77 -15.90 -13.14
C PRO A 134 4.08 -16.69 -13.35
N ASN A 135 5.21 -16.17 -12.89
CA ASN A 135 6.52 -16.78 -13.06
C ASN A 135 6.90 -17.75 -11.93
N VAL A 136 6.03 -17.95 -10.94
CA VAL A 136 6.22 -18.95 -9.87
C VAL A 136 5.16 -20.05 -9.98
N PRO A 137 5.52 -21.33 -9.76
CA PRO A 137 4.63 -22.48 -9.98
C PRO A 137 3.54 -22.70 -8.92
N PHE A 138 3.57 -21.95 -7.81
CA PHE A 138 2.59 -22.08 -6.73
C PHE A 138 1.94 -20.72 -6.45
N GLN A 139 0.73 -20.71 -5.90
CA GLN A 139 0.08 -19.49 -5.44
C GLN A 139 0.81 -18.84 -4.25
N PHE A 140 0.58 -17.53 -4.06
CA PHE A 140 1.05 -16.82 -2.86
C PHE A 140 0.09 -17.04 -1.68
N ASP A 141 0.65 -17.33 -0.52
CA ASP A 141 -0.04 -17.31 0.77
C ASP A 141 -0.07 -15.87 1.32
N ILE A 142 -1.23 -15.41 1.78
CA ILE A 142 -1.38 -14.10 2.45
C ILE A 142 -1.15 -14.30 3.95
N HIS A 143 -0.24 -13.51 4.51
CA HIS A 143 0.07 -13.50 5.93
C HIS A 143 -0.44 -12.27 6.66
N PHE A 144 -0.41 -11.13 5.99
CA PHE A 144 -0.99 -9.90 6.49
C PHE A 144 -1.80 -9.23 5.42
N LYS A 145 -2.96 -8.72 5.82
CA LYS A 145 -3.74 -7.72 5.10
C LYS A 145 -3.96 -6.54 6.03
N ILE A 146 -3.28 -5.44 5.73
CA ILE A 146 -3.22 -4.27 6.60
C ILE A 146 -3.87 -3.11 5.87
N TYR A 147 -5.00 -2.65 6.37
CA TYR A 147 -5.55 -1.37 5.95
C TYR A 147 -4.73 -0.23 6.58
N SER A 148 -4.39 0.76 5.77
CA SER A 148 -3.71 1.98 6.20
C SER A 148 -4.37 3.21 5.61
N GLU A 149 -4.49 4.28 6.41
CA GLU A 149 -4.89 5.61 5.91
C GLU A 149 -3.81 6.25 5.02
N ASP A 150 -2.55 5.82 5.14
CA ASP A 150 -1.45 6.15 4.23
C ASP A 150 -0.63 4.88 3.92
N ALA A 151 -1.13 4.11 2.95
CA ALA A 151 -0.54 2.83 2.57
C ALA A 151 0.85 3.00 1.95
N SER A 152 1.11 4.14 1.29
CA SER A 152 2.41 4.43 0.69
C SER A 152 3.48 4.63 1.74
N ASP A 153 3.20 5.48 2.74
CA ASP A 153 4.10 5.73 3.86
C ASP A 153 4.33 4.44 4.68
N THR A 154 3.26 3.69 4.93
CA THR A 154 3.35 2.39 5.65
C THR A 154 4.27 1.42 4.93
N LEU A 155 4.11 1.28 3.60
CA LEU A 155 4.96 0.42 2.79
C LEU A 155 6.42 0.88 2.82
N GLN A 156 6.65 2.20 2.69
CA GLN A 156 7.99 2.78 2.73
C GLN A 156 8.67 2.51 4.07
N GLN A 157 7.98 2.70 5.20
CA GLN A 157 8.52 2.43 6.52
C GLN A 157 8.93 0.96 6.68
N LEU A 158 8.08 0.02 6.24
CA LEU A 158 8.41 -1.42 6.27
C LEU A 158 9.60 -1.75 5.38
N HIS A 159 9.65 -1.19 4.17
CA HIS A 159 10.75 -1.40 3.23
C HIS A 159 12.08 -0.86 3.75
N GLN A 160 12.06 0.29 4.40
CA GLN A 160 13.25 0.88 5.02
C GLN A 160 13.73 0.04 6.21
N LEU A 161 12.80 -0.45 7.03
CA LEU A 161 13.14 -1.27 8.20
C LEU A 161 13.82 -2.59 7.82
N PHE A 162 13.48 -3.15 6.65
CA PHE A 162 14.02 -4.42 6.15
C PHE A 162 14.97 -4.27 4.96
N ASP A 163 15.50 -3.07 4.72
CA ASP A 163 16.30 -2.78 3.53
C ASP A 163 17.56 -3.65 3.45
N ASP A 164 18.18 -3.91 4.61
CA ASP A 164 19.34 -4.79 4.79
C ASP A 164 19.02 -6.28 4.55
N LYS A 165 17.74 -6.65 4.55
CA LYS A 165 17.24 -8.02 4.36
C LYS A 165 16.66 -8.26 2.96
N ARG A 166 16.86 -7.35 2.01
CA ARG A 166 16.40 -7.53 0.63
C ARG A 166 17.02 -8.75 -0.02
N VAL A 167 16.17 -9.58 -0.65
CA VAL A 167 16.63 -10.73 -1.44
C VAL A 167 17.30 -10.27 -2.74
N ASN A 168 16.79 -9.20 -3.35
CA ASN A 168 17.37 -8.63 -4.57
C ASN A 168 17.89 -7.20 -4.32
N ILE A 169 19.19 -7.11 -4.04
CA ILE A 169 19.86 -5.83 -3.76
C ILE A 169 20.03 -5.00 -5.03
N VAL A 170 20.25 -5.65 -6.18
CA VAL A 170 20.51 -4.98 -7.47
C VAL A 170 19.24 -4.30 -8.00
N ASN A 171 18.08 -4.92 -7.78
CA ASN A 171 16.78 -4.39 -8.20
C ASN A 171 15.85 -4.28 -6.99
N SER A 172 15.95 -3.16 -6.29
CA SER A 172 15.14 -2.84 -5.10
C SER A 172 13.64 -2.75 -5.36
N ARG A 173 13.19 -2.71 -6.62
CA ARG A 173 11.75 -2.78 -6.98
C ARG A 173 11.16 -4.18 -6.83
N ARG A 174 12.01 -5.19 -6.61
CA ARG A 174 11.58 -6.55 -6.26
C ARG A 174 11.50 -6.60 -4.74
N ASP A 175 10.32 -6.28 -4.22
CA ASP A 175 10.06 -6.07 -2.78
C ASP A 175 10.02 -7.36 -1.96
N PHE A 176 11.00 -8.25 -2.16
CA PHE A 176 11.17 -9.50 -1.43
C PHE A 176 12.26 -9.36 -0.37
N PHE A 177 11.96 -9.85 0.83
CA PHE A 177 12.80 -9.73 2.01
C PHE A 177 12.97 -11.10 2.67
N LYS A 178 14.19 -11.39 3.14
CA LYS A 178 14.53 -12.59 3.92
C LYS A 178 14.47 -12.23 5.40
N VAL A 179 13.31 -12.44 6.02
CA VAL A 179 12.98 -11.94 7.36
C VAL A 179 12.00 -12.90 8.03
N SER A 180 12.00 -13.02 9.35
CA SER A 180 11.04 -13.88 10.03
C SER A 180 9.64 -13.24 10.12
N MET A 181 8.59 -14.06 10.23
CA MET A 181 7.23 -13.55 10.43
C MET A 181 7.11 -12.74 11.72
N ASP A 182 7.79 -13.16 12.79
CA ASP A 182 7.75 -12.47 14.08
C ASP A 182 8.36 -11.06 13.98
N GLU A 183 9.43 -10.89 13.19
CA GLU A 183 10.04 -9.58 12.94
C GLU A 183 9.09 -8.66 12.14
N ILE A 184 8.39 -9.21 11.15
CA ILE A 184 7.35 -8.47 10.41
C ILE A 184 6.21 -8.06 11.34
N GLU A 185 5.72 -8.98 12.18
CA GLU A 185 4.64 -8.70 13.12
C GLU A 185 5.02 -7.58 14.11
N GLN A 186 6.25 -7.63 14.64
CA GLN A 186 6.78 -6.59 15.53
C GLN A 186 6.85 -5.24 14.81
N ALA A 187 7.33 -5.21 13.57
CA ALA A 187 7.40 -3.99 12.76
C ALA A 187 6.01 -3.39 12.54
N VAL A 188 5.03 -4.20 12.13
CA VAL A 188 3.65 -3.76 11.90
C VAL A 188 3.04 -3.21 13.19
N LYS A 189 3.22 -3.90 14.32
CA LYS A 189 2.76 -3.42 15.64
C LYS A 189 3.43 -2.11 16.05
N ALA A 190 4.73 -1.96 15.82
CA ALA A 190 5.47 -0.75 16.13
C ALA A 190 4.98 0.44 15.32
N ILE A 191 4.79 0.26 14.00
CA ILE A 191 4.23 1.31 13.12
C ILE A 191 2.81 1.65 13.56
N LYS A 192 1.96 0.65 13.83
CA LYS A 192 0.59 0.87 14.31
C LYS A 192 0.56 1.68 15.61
N LYS A 193 1.43 1.36 16.56
CA LYS A 193 1.54 2.09 17.84
C LYS A 193 2.02 3.54 17.63
N LYS A 194 2.94 3.75 16.68
CA LYS A 194 3.52 5.07 16.38
C LYS A 194 2.52 5.99 15.66
N THR A 195 1.77 5.47 14.68
CA THR A 195 0.92 6.28 13.80
C THR A 195 -0.55 6.27 14.22
N GLY A 196 -1.05 5.16 14.77
CA GLY A 196 -2.48 4.95 15.02
C GLY A 196 -3.32 4.74 13.74
N LEU A 197 -2.69 4.68 12.56
CA LEU A 197 -3.36 4.70 11.25
C LEU A 197 -3.55 3.31 10.62
N LEU A 198 -3.22 2.23 11.35
CA LEU A 198 -3.25 0.87 10.83
C LEU A 198 -4.36 0.02 11.45
N ARG A 199 -5.09 -0.68 10.59
CA ARG A 199 -6.01 -1.76 10.97
C ARG A 199 -5.53 -3.06 10.33
N ILE A 200 -5.37 -4.10 11.15
CA ILE A 200 -4.98 -5.44 10.67
C ILE A 200 -6.28 -6.19 10.43
N ASP A 201 -6.54 -6.51 9.17
CA ASP A 201 -7.79 -7.18 8.76
C ASP A 201 -7.62 -8.69 8.77
N GLU A 202 -6.45 -9.16 8.35
CA GLU A 202 -6.09 -10.59 8.36
C GLU A 202 -4.64 -10.74 8.85
N PHE A 203 -4.43 -11.78 9.67
CA PHE A 203 -3.12 -12.21 10.13
C PHE A 203 -3.05 -13.74 10.18
N GLU A 204 -2.12 -14.33 9.42
CA GLU A 204 -1.86 -15.76 9.38
C GLU A 204 -0.35 -16.00 9.52
N GLN A 205 0.07 -16.52 10.67
CA GLN A 205 1.49 -16.68 10.98
C GLN A 205 2.16 -17.74 10.10
N ALA A 206 1.47 -18.83 9.81
CA ALA A 206 2.00 -19.97 9.06
C ALA A 206 1.43 -20.01 7.63
N PRO A 207 2.26 -20.25 6.59
CA PRO A 207 1.77 -20.37 5.23
C PRO A 207 0.95 -21.65 5.08
N GLN A 208 -0.17 -21.58 4.35
CA GLN A 208 -0.97 -22.77 4.06
C GLN A 208 -0.27 -23.65 3.03
N ALA A 209 0.29 -23.04 1.99
CA ALA A 209 1.12 -23.69 0.97
C ALA A 209 0.49 -24.98 0.40
N TYR A 210 -0.81 -24.92 0.11
CA TYR A 210 -1.64 -26.10 -0.17
C TYR A 210 -1.06 -26.94 -1.32
N GLU A 211 -0.87 -26.34 -2.50
CA GLU A 211 -0.35 -27.02 -3.70
C GLU A 211 1.07 -27.57 -3.50
N TYR A 212 1.92 -26.83 -2.79
CA TYR A 212 3.28 -27.25 -2.50
C TYR A 212 3.30 -28.49 -1.59
N ARG A 213 2.50 -28.49 -0.52
CA ARG A 213 2.39 -29.64 0.41
C ARG A 213 1.81 -30.86 -0.28
N GLN A 214 0.80 -30.69 -1.14
CA GLN A 214 0.25 -31.76 -1.97
C GLN A 214 1.32 -32.34 -2.91
N THR A 215 2.10 -31.48 -3.57
CA THR A 215 3.20 -31.90 -4.46
C THR A 215 4.22 -32.75 -3.70
N LEU A 216 4.62 -32.35 -2.49
CA LEU A 216 5.53 -33.13 -1.65
C LEU A 216 4.93 -34.48 -1.25
N ALA A 217 3.65 -34.53 -0.88
CA ALA A 217 2.98 -35.77 -0.52
C ALA A 217 2.94 -36.77 -1.69
N ILE A 218 2.61 -36.29 -2.90
CA ILE A 218 2.59 -37.11 -4.12
C ILE A 218 4.00 -37.62 -4.44
N ARG A 219 5.03 -36.76 -4.38
CA ARG A 219 6.43 -37.17 -4.61
C ARG A 219 6.87 -38.24 -3.63
N LYS A 220 6.54 -38.09 -2.34
CA LYS A 220 6.86 -39.08 -1.31
C LYS A 220 6.18 -40.43 -1.59
N LYS A 221 4.90 -40.43 -1.99
CA LYS A 221 4.18 -41.65 -2.38
C LYS A 221 4.83 -42.34 -3.58
N ASN A 222 5.23 -41.59 -4.60
CA ASN A 222 5.89 -42.13 -5.79
C ASN A 222 7.28 -42.71 -5.49
N GLN A 223 8.03 -42.08 -4.59
CA GLN A 223 9.31 -42.60 -4.10
C GLN A 223 9.15 -43.91 -3.31
N GLN A 224 8.10 -44.00 -2.49
CA GLN A 224 7.79 -45.23 -1.76
C GLN A 224 7.36 -46.37 -2.69
N ALA A 225 6.55 -46.07 -3.70
CA ALA A 225 6.11 -47.07 -4.69
C ALA A 225 7.26 -47.56 -5.61
N SER A 226 8.21 -46.68 -5.95
CA SER A 226 9.39 -47.07 -6.73
C SER A 226 10.39 -47.87 -5.90
N ALA A 227 10.55 -47.56 -4.61
CA ALA A 227 11.35 -48.33 -3.67
C ALA A 227 10.75 -49.73 -3.39
N SER A 228 9.43 -49.87 -3.31
CA SER A 228 8.80 -51.18 -3.14
C SER A 228 8.92 -52.07 -4.38
N ASN A 229 8.85 -51.51 -5.58
CA ASN A 229 9.01 -52.26 -6.83
C ASN A 229 10.46 -52.70 -7.09
N THR A 230 11.45 -51.93 -6.62
CA THR A 230 12.85 -52.34 -6.73
C THR A 230 13.19 -53.48 -5.79
N PHE A 231 12.54 -53.59 -4.63
CA PHE A 231 12.72 -54.74 -3.71
C PHE A 231 12.07 -56.03 -4.23
N SER A 232 10.93 -55.96 -4.93
CA SER A 232 10.31 -57.16 -5.51
C SER A 232 11.10 -57.76 -6.69
N GLU A 233 11.81 -56.93 -7.47
CA GLU A 233 12.62 -57.42 -8.60
C GLU A 233 13.94 -58.10 -8.16
N VAL A 234 14.48 -57.79 -6.97
CA VAL A 234 15.70 -58.46 -6.46
C VAL A 234 15.39 -59.81 -5.83
N ASP A 235 14.20 -59.99 -5.24
CA ASP A 235 13.77 -61.24 -4.61
C ASP A 235 13.25 -62.28 -5.62
N GLU A 236 12.94 -61.89 -6.86
CA GLU A 236 12.60 -62.83 -7.96
C GLU A 236 13.82 -63.37 -8.74
N ILE A 237 15.04 -62.87 -8.46
CA ILE A 237 16.28 -63.27 -9.15
C ILE A 237 17.21 -64.11 -8.23
N ALA A 238 16.82 -64.38 -6.98
CA ALA A 238 17.54 -65.25 -6.03
C ALA A 238 16.94 -66.66 -6.00
#